data_AF-A0A7C2W8X3-F1
#
_entry.id   AF-A0A7C2W8X3-F1
#
_cell.length_a   1.000
_cell.length_b   1.000
_cell.length_c   1.000
_cell.angle_alpha   90.00
_cell.angle_beta   90.00
_cell.angle_gamma   90.00
#
_symmetry.space_group_name_H-M   'P 1'
#
loop_
_entity.id
_entity.type
_entity.pdbx_description
1 polymer ?
#
loop_
_entity_poly.entity_id
_entity_poly.type
_entity_poly.pdbx_seq_one_letter_code
_entity_poly.pdbx_strand_id
1 'polypeptide(L)'
;MDRFFSKLDLRDIKIDPEASFPPDEEGYAQTAQAPAQERQAPARRSEVLKVSARSRPSAVAGAIAGVVRECGRAEVQAIGAGAANQAVKAVAIARDYLAETGIDAVCLPSFINVTIGDEDRTALRLIVEPR
;
A
#
# COMPACT_ATOMS: atom_id res chain seq x y z
N MET A 1 14.38 -17.45 -15.92
CA MET A 1 13.48 -16.96 -14.84
C MET A 1 12.04 -17.11 -15.32
N ASP A 2 11.49 -18.33 -15.46
CA ASP A 2 10.08 -18.48 -15.91
C ASP A 2 9.59 -19.92 -15.79
N ARG A 3 9.07 -20.34 -14.62
CA ARG A 3 8.27 -21.58 -14.50
C ARG A 3 7.17 -21.57 -13.42
N PHE A 4 7.04 -20.50 -12.64
CA PHE A 4 6.00 -20.43 -11.60
C PHE A 4 4.69 -19.83 -12.13
N PHE A 5 4.76 -18.75 -12.92
CA PHE A 5 3.58 -18.12 -13.53
C PHE A 5 3.08 -18.82 -14.80
N SER A 6 3.82 -19.78 -15.35
CA SER A 6 3.38 -20.53 -16.54
C SER A 6 2.33 -21.61 -16.22
N LYS A 7 2.14 -21.94 -14.94
CA LYS A 7 1.15 -22.92 -14.46
C LYS A 7 -0.05 -22.28 -13.76
N LEU A 8 0.05 -20.98 -13.43
CA LEU A 8 -1.07 -20.22 -12.92
C LEU A 8 -1.78 -19.64 -14.14
N ASP A 9 -2.82 -20.30 -14.62
CA ASP A 9 -3.67 -19.69 -15.63
C ASP A 9 -4.41 -18.55 -14.92
N LEU A 10 -4.14 -17.30 -15.30
CA LEU A 10 -4.83 -16.14 -14.71
C LEU A 10 -6.35 -16.25 -14.89
N ARG A 11 -6.82 -17.07 -15.84
CA ARG A 11 -8.24 -17.41 -16.04
C ARG A 11 -8.83 -18.29 -14.94
N ASP A 12 -8.01 -18.99 -14.17
CA ASP A 12 -8.44 -19.79 -13.01
C ASP A 12 -8.66 -18.91 -11.77
N ILE A 13 -8.10 -17.70 -11.74
CA ILE A 13 -8.42 -16.69 -10.73
C ILE A 13 -9.81 -16.14 -11.08
N LYS A 14 -10.84 -16.70 -10.43
CA LYS A 14 -12.22 -16.22 -10.54
C LYS A 14 -12.33 -14.83 -9.90
N ILE A 15 -12.12 -13.79 -10.69
CA ILE A 15 -12.54 -12.43 -10.35
C ILE A 15 -13.95 -12.30 -10.89
N ASP A 16 -14.94 -12.35 -10.01
CA ASP A 16 -16.31 -12.09 -10.39
C ASP A 16 -16.42 -10.62 -10.85
N PRO A 17 -16.77 -10.35 -12.12
CA PRO A 17 -16.87 -8.98 -12.65
C PRO A 17 -18.02 -8.18 -12.01
N GLU A 18 -18.98 -8.85 -11.38
CA GLU A 18 -20.07 -8.24 -10.61
C GLU A 18 -19.70 -8.07 -9.13
N ALA A 19 -18.57 -8.64 -8.67
CA ALA A 19 -18.11 -8.42 -7.30
C ALA A 19 -17.65 -6.98 -7.13
N SER A 20 -18.54 -6.17 -6.57
CA SER A 20 -18.20 -4.87 -6.01
C SER A 20 -17.39 -5.08 -4.73
N PHE A 21 -16.37 -4.25 -4.55
CA PHE A 21 -15.72 -4.10 -3.26
C PHE A 21 -16.22 -2.80 -2.63
N PRO A 22 -16.69 -2.82 -1.37
CA PRO A 22 -16.79 -3.97 -0.47
C PRO A 22 -17.88 -4.97 -0.92
N PRO A 23 -17.73 -6.28 -0.59
CA PRO A 23 -18.81 -7.25 -0.81
C PRO A 23 -20.03 -6.79 -0.01
N ASP A 24 -21.23 -6.95 -0.59
CA ASP A 24 -22.49 -6.47 -0.04
C ASP A 24 -22.61 -6.69 1.49
N GLU A 25 -23.16 -5.69 2.20
CA GLU A 25 -23.03 -5.45 3.65
C GLU A 25 -23.43 -6.60 4.60
N GLU A 26 -23.96 -7.71 4.12
CA GLU A 26 -24.49 -8.81 4.94
C GLU A 26 -23.40 -9.78 5.47
N GLY A 27 -22.15 -9.68 5.00
CA GLY A 27 -21.06 -10.60 5.37
C GLY A 27 -20.22 -10.20 6.59
N TYR A 28 -20.30 -8.95 7.05
CA TYR A 28 -19.58 -8.50 8.25
C TYR A 28 -20.45 -8.70 9.47
N ALA A 29 -20.44 -9.92 10.03
CA ALA A 29 -20.83 -10.08 11.42
C ALA A 29 -19.99 -9.08 12.24
N GLN A 30 -20.65 -8.09 12.84
CA GLN A 30 -20.05 -7.07 13.68
C GLN A 30 -19.44 -7.74 14.92
N THR A 31 -18.24 -8.30 14.80
CA THR A 31 -17.38 -8.48 15.96
C THR A 31 -17.02 -7.09 16.43
N ALA A 32 -17.62 -6.71 17.56
CA ALA A 32 -17.48 -5.45 18.26
C ALA A 32 -16.06 -4.88 18.12
N GLN A 33 -15.98 -3.71 17.51
CA GLN A 33 -14.78 -2.90 17.50
C GLN A 33 -14.45 -2.51 18.94
N ALA A 34 -13.46 -3.16 19.54
CA ALA A 34 -12.76 -2.56 20.66
C ALA A 34 -12.13 -1.25 20.16
N PRO A 35 -12.24 -0.13 20.88
CA PRO A 35 -11.67 1.13 20.42
C PRO A 35 -10.14 0.99 20.39
N ALA A 36 -9.59 0.75 19.20
CA ALA A 36 -8.18 0.94 18.94
C ALA A 36 -7.92 2.45 19.04
N GLN A 37 -7.63 2.91 20.25
CA GLN A 37 -7.07 4.24 20.45
C GLN A 37 -5.81 4.32 19.59
N GLU A 38 -5.91 5.03 18.46
CA GLU A 38 -4.76 5.50 17.71
C GLU A 38 -3.87 6.24 18.70
N ARG A 39 -2.81 5.59 19.16
CA ARG A 39 -1.68 6.30 19.75
C ARG A 39 -1.06 7.10 18.62
N GLN A 40 -1.64 8.27 18.33
CA GLN A 40 -0.99 9.27 17.50
C GLN A 40 0.21 9.76 18.29
N ALA A 41 1.33 9.04 18.17
CA ALA A 41 2.63 9.63 18.40
C ALA A 41 2.74 10.85 17.47
N PRO A 42 3.30 11.98 17.93
CA PRO A 42 3.34 13.20 17.14
C PRO A 42 4.13 12.94 15.86
N ALA A 43 3.41 12.70 14.76
CA ALA A 43 4.00 12.45 13.47
C ALA A 43 4.67 13.75 13.02
N ARG A 44 6.00 13.73 12.89
CA ARG A 44 6.66 14.66 11.97
C ARG A 44 5.92 14.52 10.64
N ARG A 45 5.34 15.61 10.13
CA ARG A 45 4.55 15.60 8.88
C ARG A 45 5.43 15.11 7.73
N SER A 46 5.44 13.80 7.47
CA SER A 46 5.99 13.24 6.24
C SER A 46 4.96 13.43 5.13
N GLU A 47 5.39 13.94 3.99
CA GLU A 47 4.55 14.09 2.80
C GLU A 47 4.02 12.72 2.32
N VAL A 48 2.75 12.68 1.92
CA VAL A 48 2.11 11.47 1.39
C VAL A 48 2.58 11.22 -0.04
N LEU A 49 3.20 10.06 -0.28
CA LEU A 49 3.69 9.67 -1.60
C LEU A 49 2.55 9.07 -2.44
N LYS A 50 2.01 9.86 -3.37
CA LYS A 50 0.95 9.40 -4.28
C LYS A 50 1.54 8.66 -5.48
N VAL A 51 1.08 7.44 -5.73
CA VAL A 51 1.57 6.57 -6.80
C VAL A 51 0.50 6.38 -7.86
N SER A 52 0.92 6.38 -9.12
CA SER A 52 0.07 6.10 -10.29
C SER A 52 0.58 4.88 -11.05
N ALA A 53 -0.21 4.37 -12.00
CA ALA A 53 0.22 3.25 -12.86
C ALA A 53 1.49 3.58 -13.69
N ARG A 54 1.75 4.87 -13.97
CA ARG A 54 2.93 5.34 -14.72
C ARG A 54 4.14 5.65 -13.83
N SER A 55 3.99 5.59 -12.52
CA SER A 55 5.08 5.83 -11.59
C SER A 55 6.17 4.77 -11.76
N ARG A 56 7.43 5.21 -11.77
CA ARG A 56 8.60 4.32 -11.88
C ARG A 56 8.91 3.75 -10.49
N PRO A 57 8.88 2.42 -10.27
CA PRO A 57 9.07 1.85 -8.94
C PRO A 57 10.37 2.26 -8.25
N SER A 58 11.49 2.33 -8.98
CA SER A 58 12.78 2.74 -8.42
C SER A 58 12.80 4.19 -7.93
N ALA A 59 12.12 5.11 -8.63
CA ALA A 59 12.03 6.51 -8.21
C ALA A 59 11.18 6.64 -6.93
N VAL A 60 10.04 5.95 -6.88
CA VAL A 60 9.18 5.91 -5.69
C VAL A 60 9.91 5.25 -4.52
N ALA A 61 10.68 4.18 -4.77
CA ALA A 61 11.48 3.50 -3.75
C ALA A 61 12.53 4.41 -3.11
N GLY A 62 13.22 5.21 -3.92
CA GLY A 62 14.16 6.21 -3.42
C GLY A 62 13.49 7.24 -2.50
N ALA A 63 12.30 7.72 -2.89
CA ALA A 63 11.52 8.63 -2.06
C ALA A 63 11.08 7.98 -0.73
N ILE A 64 10.56 6.74 -0.78
CA ILE A 64 10.18 5.98 0.44
C ILE A 64 11.39 5.84 1.38
N ALA A 65 12.52 5.37 0.86
CA ALA A 65 13.72 5.15 1.67
C ALA A 65 14.26 6.46 2.27
N GLY A 66 14.21 7.56 1.52
CA GLY A 66 14.57 8.90 2.02
C GLY A 66 13.67 9.31 3.18
N VAL A 67 12.35 9.25 2.98
CA VAL A 67 11.36 9.62 4.01
C VAL A 67 11.48 8.75 5.26
N VAL A 68 11.69 7.43 5.12
CA VAL A 68 11.90 6.54 6.28
C VAL A 68 13.16 6.91 7.05
N ARG A 69 14.27 7.25 6.36
CA ARG A 69 15.51 7.67 7.04
C ARG A 69 15.37 9.00 7.78
N GLU A 70 14.60 9.93 7.25
CA GLU A 70 14.43 11.28 7.83
C GLU A 70 13.37 11.34 8.92
N CYS A 71 12.23 10.66 8.69
CA CYS A 71 11.02 10.78 9.49
C CYS A 71 10.67 9.50 10.24
N GLY A 72 11.36 8.38 9.98
CA GLY A 72 11.07 7.07 10.57
C GLY A 72 9.84 6.38 10.01
N ARG A 73 9.10 7.01 9.10
CA ARG A 73 7.84 6.50 8.56
C ARG A 73 7.50 7.15 7.24
N ALA A 74 7.14 6.35 6.24
CA ALA A 74 6.65 6.81 4.95
C ALA A 74 5.23 6.32 4.71
N GLU A 75 4.38 7.19 4.16
CA GLU A 75 3.03 6.85 3.73
C GLU A 75 2.95 6.89 2.20
N VAL A 76 2.47 5.80 1.61
CA VAL A 76 2.27 5.67 0.17
C VAL A 76 0.79 5.43 -0.09
N GLN A 77 0.21 6.18 -1.02
CA GLN A 77 -1.20 6.02 -1.44
C GLN A 77 -1.29 5.68 -2.92
N ALA A 78 -2.11 4.70 -3.27
CA ALA A 78 -2.28 4.23 -4.63
C ALA A 78 -3.75 3.89 -4.92
N ILE A 79 -4.23 4.24 -6.12
CA ILE A 79 -5.61 3.96 -6.56
C ILE A 79 -5.60 3.17 -7.86
N GLY A 80 -6.33 2.07 -7.86
CA GLY A 80 -6.43 1.14 -8.98
C GLY A 80 -5.25 0.17 -9.06
N ALA A 81 -5.47 -0.95 -9.76
CA ALA A 81 -4.56 -2.10 -9.82
C ALA A 81 -3.15 -1.73 -10.32
N GLY A 82 -3.06 -0.87 -11.35
CA GLY A 82 -1.79 -0.44 -11.90
C GLY A 82 -0.95 0.34 -10.89
N ALA A 83 -1.55 1.30 -10.18
CA ALA A 83 -0.85 2.08 -9.16
C ALA A 83 -0.45 1.23 -7.96
N ALA A 84 -1.34 0.35 -7.49
CA ALA A 84 -1.07 -0.56 -6.38
C ALA A 84 0.13 -1.47 -6.68
N ASN A 85 0.20 -2.03 -7.90
CA ASN A 85 1.35 -2.83 -8.32
C ASN A 85 2.66 -2.04 -8.30
N GLN A 86 2.65 -0.79 -8.80
CA GLN A 86 3.86 0.05 -8.74
C GLN A 86 4.25 0.41 -7.31
N ALA A 87 3.28 0.68 -6.43
CA ALA A 87 3.52 0.99 -5.03
C ALA A 87 4.15 -0.21 -4.31
N VAL A 88 3.61 -1.42 -4.48
CA VAL A 88 4.17 -2.63 -3.87
C VAL A 88 5.57 -2.94 -4.38
N LYS A 89 5.83 -2.80 -5.69
CA LYS A 89 7.18 -2.93 -6.27
C LYS A 89 8.15 -1.91 -5.67
N ALA A 90 7.71 -0.67 -5.50
CA ALA A 90 8.52 0.38 -4.90
C ALA A 90 8.84 0.09 -3.43
N VAL A 91 7.87 -0.40 -2.66
CA VAL A 91 8.09 -0.81 -1.26
C VAL A 91 9.11 -1.94 -1.18
N ALA A 92 9.04 -2.95 -2.05
CA ALA A 92 10.01 -4.04 -2.07
C ALA A 92 11.45 -3.51 -2.30
N ILE A 93 11.64 -2.66 -3.32
CA ILE A 93 12.94 -2.05 -3.61
C ILE A 93 13.41 -1.14 -2.45
N ALA A 94 12.49 -0.38 -1.84
CA ALA A 94 12.81 0.51 -0.74
C ALA A 94 13.32 -0.26 0.48
N ARG A 95 12.77 -1.45 0.76
CA ARG A 95 13.25 -2.32 1.84
C ARG A 95 14.69 -2.76 1.59
N ASP A 96 15.06 -3.10 0.36
CA ASP A 96 16.44 -3.44 0.02
C ASP A 96 17.38 -2.24 0.26
N TYR A 97 17.00 -1.04 -0.20
CA TYR A 97 17.77 0.18 0.04
C TYR A 97 17.92 0.50 1.53
N LEU A 98 16.89 0.28 2.34
CA LEU A 98 16.91 0.52 3.78
C LEU A 98 17.78 -0.52 4.50
N ALA A 99 17.71 -1.78 4.08
CA ALA A 99 18.52 -2.87 4.62
C ALA A 99 20.02 -2.66 4.39
N GLU A 100 20.43 -2.12 3.23
CA GLU A 100 21.82 -1.70 2.96
C GLU A 100 22.34 -0.68 3.98
N THR A 101 21.45 0.09 4.59
CA THR A 101 21.77 1.07 5.66
C THR A 101 21.49 0.54 7.07
N GLY A 102 21.24 -0.76 7.23
CA GLY A 102 21.00 -1.40 8.53
C GLY A 102 19.59 -1.17 9.10
N ILE A 103 18.64 -0.71 8.28
CA ILE A 103 17.25 -0.50 8.68
C ILE A 103 16.41 -1.65 8.15
N ASP A 104 15.90 -2.51 9.04
CA ASP A 104 14.87 -3.48 8.68
C ASP A 104 13.49 -2.81 8.73
N ALA A 105 12.82 -2.73 7.58
CA ALA A 105 11.54 -2.06 7.45
C ALA A 105 10.41 -3.05 7.16
N VAL A 106 9.22 -2.76 7.68
CA VAL A 106 7.97 -3.48 7.42
C VAL A 106 7.00 -2.63 6.61
N CYS A 107 6.02 -3.29 5.99
CA CYS A 107 4.93 -2.64 5.27
C CYS A 107 3.58 -3.03 5.90
N LEU A 108 2.75 -2.03 6.21
CA LEU A 108 1.43 -2.18 6.81
C LEU A 108 0.36 -1.65 5.82
N PRO A 109 -0.29 -2.54 5.04
CA PRO A 109 -1.33 -2.14 4.10
C PRO A 109 -2.67 -1.88 4.81
N SER A 110 -3.43 -0.90 4.33
CA SER A 110 -4.80 -0.58 4.77
C SER A 110 -5.60 0.05 3.63
N PHE A 111 -6.92 -0.08 3.66
CA PHE A 111 -7.80 0.71 2.79
C PHE A 111 -8.09 2.06 3.41
N ILE A 112 -8.19 3.09 2.58
CA ILE A 112 -8.64 4.43 2.96
C ILE A 112 -9.59 4.96 1.90
N ASN A 113 -10.49 5.87 2.29
CA ASN A 113 -11.27 6.65 1.33
C ASN A 113 -10.52 7.95 1.03
N VAL A 114 -10.41 8.29 -0.25
CA VAL A 114 -9.81 9.54 -0.71
C VAL A 114 -10.73 10.19 -1.75
N THR A 115 -10.92 11.49 -1.61
CA THR A 115 -11.71 12.27 -2.56
C THR A 115 -10.81 12.71 -3.71
N ILE A 116 -11.22 12.40 -4.95
CA ILE A 116 -10.56 12.85 -6.18
C ILE A 116 -11.58 13.54 -7.07
N GLY A 117 -11.41 14.85 -7.26
CA GLY A 117 -12.48 15.68 -7.85
C GLY A 117 -13.65 15.71 -6.88
N ASP A 118 -14.83 15.30 -7.37
CA ASP A 118 -16.07 15.21 -6.58
C ASP A 118 -16.45 13.75 -6.25
N GLU A 119 -15.58 12.79 -6.54
CA GLU A 119 -15.82 11.36 -6.28
C GLU A 119 -14.97 10.83 -5.14
N ASP A 120 -15.60 10.12 -4.21
CA ASP A 120 -14.91 9.32 -3.22
C ASP A 120 -14.46 8.00 -3.83
N ARG A 121 -13.17 7.69 -3.69
CA ARG A 121 -12.56 6.45 -4.18
C ARG A 121 -11.84 5.73 -3.06
N THR A 122 -11.95 4.41 -3.07
CA THR A 122 -11.15 3.56 -2.19
C THR A 122 -9.71 3.48 -2.71
N ALA A 123 -8.75 3.87 -1.88
CA ALA A 123 -7.32 3.77 -2.14
C ALA A 123 -6.66 2.73 -1.24
N LEU A 124 -5.53 2.21 -1.70
CA LEU A 124 -4.62 1.43 -0.88
C LEU A 124 -3.60 2.39 -0.24
N ARG A 125 -3.54 2.37 1.09
CA ARG A 125 -2.50 3.04 1.88
C ARG A 125 -1.49 2.02 2.36
N LEU A 126 -0.22 2.25 2.07
CA LEU A 126 0.91 1.46 2.55
C LEU A 126 1.75 2.33 3.49
N ILE A 127 1.85 1.91 4.75
CA ILE A 127 2.79 2.51 5.69
C ILE A 127 4.08 1.69 5.69
N VAL A 128 5.22 2.34 5.53
CA VAL A 128 6.55 1.73 5.63
C VAL A 128 7.31 2.36 6.79
N GLU A 129 7.76 1.53 7.72
CA GLU A 129 8.47 1.96 8.94
C GLU A 129 9.47 0.90 9.44
N PRO A 130 10.54 1.29 10.15
CA PRO A 130 11.49 0.37 10.78
C PRO A 130 10.82 -0.53 11.83
N ARG A 131 11.41 -1.70 12.08
CA ARG A 131 10.97 -2.65 13.13
C ARG A 131 12.05 -2.98 14.14
#